data_AF-A0A2E0S366-F1
#
_entry.id   AF-A0A2E0S366-F1
#
_cell.length_a   1.000
_cell.length_b   1.000
_cell.length_c   1.000
_cell.angle_alpha   90.00
_cell.angle_beta   90.00
_cell.angle_gamma   90.00
#
_symmetry.space_group_name_H-M   'P 1'
#
loop_
_entity.id
_entity.type
_entity.pdbx_description
1 polymer ?
#
loop_
_entity_poly.entity_id
_entity_poly.type
_entity_poly.pdbx_seq_one_letter_code
_entity_poly.pdbx_strand_id
1 'polypeptide(L)'
;MQQDKYMNSLHETHSTYSIRGKESNPISNPVKSSLRILYLTNRCNLACTYCYEGLGDTFKYGGMVPAIPSLKQLIKQVDDIIAEEPEEEKQTLFLLFGGEPLMQWKNMKDVMLHAMLQKNNIHFNAITNGVLLTKPKFLKDFISFFKEHHDIIQKFSLDISFDGVGNGERVYRNGKKSAPTVLKALAMLSAIDEEIMKFRWRIRYTIQETNIDRWKEDILHLNKTFNPYRIITSIDSAMEDKNLNAHEKLKRDISSLRSLWKTKALNTPVCGFFCDTCDECAGTHDYKYYYTDKGLTKKQLHSENMGPFEDSGQWDSSSLK
;
A
#
# COMPACT_ATOMS: atom_id res chain seq x y z
N MET A 1 47.10 11.84 -39.41
CA MET A 1 47.14 12.77 -38.25
C MET A 1 45.88 12.51 -37.46
N GLN A 2 46.00 11.72 -36.39
CA GLN A 2 45.11 11.54 -35.24
C GLN A 2 43.61 11.18 -35.41
N GLN A 3 43.22 10.08 -34.72
CA GLN A 3 41.90 9.60 -34.29
C GLN A 3 41.00 9.00 -35.39
N ASP A 4 40.92 7.68 -35.61
CA ASP A 4 41.04 6.52 -34.72
C ASP A 4 40.02 6.45 -33.57
N LYS A 5 39.27 5.33 -33.60
CA LYS A 5 38.32 4.77 -32.61
C LYS A 5 36.92 5.43 -32.55
N TYR A 6 35.84 4.84 -33.05
CA TYR A 6 35.49 3.42 -33.00
C TYR A 6 34.52 3.08 -34.15
N MET A 7 35.01 2.24 -35.06
CA MET A 7 34.20 1.31 -35.82
C MET A 7 33.37 0.42 -34.87
N ASN A 8 32.16 0.10 -35.34
CA ASN A 8 31.40 -1.12 -35.11
C ASN A 8 30.36 -1.18 -33.98
N SER A 9 29.17 -1.60 -34.43
CA SER A 9 28.26 -2.55 -33.78
C SER A 9 27.22 -1.89 -32.84
N LEU A 10 25.91 -2.09 -32.92
CA LEU A 10 25.01 -3.05 -33.59
C LEU A 10 23.63 -2.36 -33.68
N HIS A 11 22.86 -2.51 -34.77
CA HIS A 11 21.75 -3.47 -34.93
C HIS A 11 20.83 -3.54 -33.68
N GLU A 12 19.50 -3.54 -33.72
CA GLU A 12 18.48 -3.63 -34.77
C GLU A 12 17.10 -3.61 -34.06
N THR A 13 16.09 -3.01 -34.70
CA THR A 13 14.69 -3.48 -34.84
C THR A 13 13.81 -3.67 -33.59
N HIS A 14 12.75 -2.85 -33.46
CA HIS A 14 11.32 -3.16 -33.75
C HIS A 14 10.64 -4.03 -32.66
N SER A 15 9.38 -3.88 -32.28
CA SER A 15 8.20 -3.23 -32.86
C SER A 15 7.13 -3.06 -31.77
N THR A 16 6.24 -2.09 -32.02
CA THR A 16 4.94 -1.89 -31.38
C THR A 16 4.02 -3.10 -31.46
N TYR A 17 3.22 -3.34 -30.41
CA TYR A 17 1.93 -4.02 -30.52
C TYR A 17 0.86 -3.29 -29.70
N SER A 18 -0.18 -2.82 -30.42
CA SER A 18 -1.51 -2.53 -29.87
C SER A 18 -2.42 -3.74 -30.11
N ILE A 19 -3.32 -4.07 -29.17
CA ILE A 19 -4.51 -4.90 -29.43
C ILE A 19 -5.70 -4.37 -28.59
N ARG A 20 -6.81 -4.00 -29.26
CA ARG A 20 -8.18 -3.76 -28.71
C ARG A 20 -8.80 -5.11 -28.25
N GLY A 21 -9.77 -5.24 -27.35
CA GLY A 21 -10.58 -4.31 -26.57
C GLY A 21 -11.72 -5.06 -25.85
N LYS A 22 -12.39 -4.36 -24.92
CA LYS A 22 -13.85 -4.29 -24.79
C LYS A 22 -14.13 -2.86 -24.36
N GLU A 23 -15.11 -2.23 -24.99
CA GLU A 23 -15.69 -0.99 -24.49
C GLU A 23 -16.23 -1.27 -23.09
N SER A 24 -15.45 -0.93 -22.06
CA SER A 24 -16.05 -0.61 -20.77
C SER A 24 -16.63 0.78 -20.96
N ASN A 25 -17.94 0.93 -20.69
CA ASN A 25 -18.56 2.25 -20.64
C ASN A 25 -17.64 3.13 -19.77
N PRO A 26 -17.16 4.29 -20.28
CA PRO A 26 -16.42 5.21 -19.45
C PRO A 26 -17.29 5.51 -18.24
N ILE A 27 -16.77 5.26 -17.05
CA ILE A 27 -17.46 5.65 -15.83
C ILE A 27 -17.58 7.17 -15.92
N SER A 28 -18.79 7.64 -16.18
CA SER A 28 -19.09 9.04 -16.50
C SER A 28 -18.80 9.98 -15.33
N ASN A 29 -18.55 9.44 -14.13
CA ASN A 29 -18.10 10.16 -12.96
C ASN A 29 -17.25 9.24 -12.05
N PRO A 30 -15.90 9.26 -12.14
CA PRO A 30 -15.09 8.64 -11.09
C PRO A 30 -15.38 9.37 -9.77
N VAL A 31 -15.95 8.66 -8.79
CA VAL A 31 -16.16 9.22 -7.44
C VAL A 31 -14.79 9.60 -6.91
N LYS A 32 -14.54 10.91 -6.78
CA LYS A 32 -13.31 11.45 -6.20
C LYS A 32 -13.29 11.08 -4.71
N SER A 33 -12.83 9.87 -4.36
CA SER A 33 -12.61 9.51 -2.97
C SER A 33 -11.45 10.33 -2.40
N SER A 34 -11.68 10.98 -1.26
CA SER A 34 -10.60 11.59 -0.49
C SER A 34 -10.13 10.59 0.56
N LEU A 35 -8.92 10.05 0.39
CA LEU A 35 -8.25 9.28 1.43
C LEU A 35 -7.99 10.20 2.64
N ARG A 36 -8.41 9.79 3.84
CA ARG A 36 -8.32 10.55 5.09
C ARG A 36 -7.58 9.71 6.12
N ILE A 37 -6.36 10.12 6.49
CA ILE A 37 -5.53 9.35 7.40
C ILE A 37 -5.85 9.76 8.84
N LEU A 38 -6.30 8.79 9.64
CA LEU A 38 -6.57 8.98 11.06
C LEU A 38 -5.50 8.25 11.88
N TYR A 39 -4.60 9.01 12.49
CA TYR A 39 -3.56 8.48 13.36
C TYR A 39 -4.15 8.09 14.72
N LEU A 40 -4.34 6.79 14.95
CA LEU A 40 -4.84 6.27 16.23
C LEU A 40 -3.77 6.26 17.31
N THR A 41 -2.50 6.14 16.92
CA THR A 41 -1.35 6.17 17.81
C THR A 41 -0.06 6.32 17.01
N ASN A 42 1.00 6.87 17.59
CA ASN A 42 2.35 6.71 17.07
C ASN A 42 3.17 5.75 17.96
N ARG A 43 2.51 4.83 18.68
CA ARG A 43 3.17 3.70 19.37
C ARG A 43 3.10 2.47 18.50
N CYS A 44 4.19 1.70 18.51
CA CYS A 44 4.26 0.40 17.86
C CYS A 44 4.89 -0.64 18.80
N ASN A 45 4.43 -1.88 18.70
CA ASN A 45 5.00 -3.06 19.37
C ASN A 45 6.17 -3.68 18.60
N LEU A 46 6.48 -3.16 17.41
CA LEU A 46 7.69 -3.44 16.63
C LEU A 46 8.61 -2.21 16.61
N ALA A 47 9.85 -2.39 16.16
CA ALA A 47 10.87 -1.36 16.01
C ALA A 47 11.60 -1.57 14.66
N CYS A 48 10.86 -1.41 13.56
CA CYS A 48 11.38 -1.70 12.22
C CYS A 48 12.51 -0.74 11.85
N THR A 49 13.61 -1.25 11.29
CA THR A 49 14.79 -0.44 10.98
C THR A 49 14.60 0.53 9.80
N TYR A 50 13.62 0.26 8.94
CA TYR A 50 13.17 1.13 7.83
C TYR A 50 11.91 1.94 8.18
N CYS A 51 11.48 1.98 9.45
CA CYS A 51 10.26 2.68 9.82
C CYS A 51 10.38 4.19 9.56
N TYR A 52 9.66 4.70 8.57
CA TYR A 52 9.65 6.11 8.20
C TYR A 52 8.97 7.00 9.27
N GLU A 53 8.07 6.44 10.08
CA GLU A 53 7.45 7.17 11.21
C GLU A 53 8.44 7.40 12.37
N GLY A 54 9.62 6.77 12.32
CA GLY A 54 10.66 6.93 13.34
C GLY A 54 10.24 6.38 14.71
N LEU A 55 9.33 5.41 14.75
CA LEU A 55 8.75 4.87 15.98
C LEU A 55 9.64 3.76 16.55
N GLY A 56 10.66 4.16 17.31
CA GLY A 56 11.62 3.28 17.94
C GLY A 56 12.79 4.07 18.53
N ASP A 57 13.71 3.39 19.22
CA ASP A 57 14.93 4.02 19.76
C ASP A 57 15.97 4.30 18.65
N THR A 58 15.67 3.91 17.42
CA THR A 58 16.46 4.23 16.23
C THR A 58 16.05 5.61 15.72
N PHE A 59 16.72 6.64 16.24
CA PHE A 59 16.61 8.06 15.91
C PHE A 59 16.95 8.43 14.45
N LYS A 60 16.88 7.50 13.48
CA LYS A 60 17.31 7.74 12.09
C LYS A 60 16.54 8.88 11.41
N TYR A 61 15.33 9.20 11.90
CA TYR A 61 14.44 10.25 11.36
C TYR A 61 13.85 11.20 12.43
N GLY A 62 14.50 11.36 13.60
CA GLY A 62 14.05 12.34 14.62
C GLY A 62 12.74 11.97 15.35
N GLY A 63 12.57 10.67 15.66
CA GLY A 63 11.35 10.00 16.13
C GLY A 63 10.30 10.83 16.88
N MET A 64 9.03 10.64 16.53
CA MET A 64 7.92 11.32 17.20
C MET A 64 7.77 10.84 18.65
N VAL A 65 7.50 11.78 19.57
CA VAL A 65 7.20 11.44 20.97
C VAL A 65 5.97 10.52 21.02
N PRO A 66 6.05 9.35 21.67
CA PRO A 66 4.92 8.43 21.78
C PRO A 66 3.67 9.06 22.41
N ALA A 67 2.66 9.32 21.60
CA ALA A 67 1.36 9.86 21.89
C ALA A 67 0.22 8.92 21.45
N ILE A 68 -0.86 8.94 22.23
CA ILE A 68 -2.13 8.30 21.90
C ILE A 68 -3.18 9.41 22.01
N PRO A 69 -3.81 9.82 20.90
CA PRO A 69 -4.94 10.73 20.96
C PRO A 69 -6.04 10.17 21.85
N SER A 70 -6.68 11.03 22.64
CA SER A 70 -7.88 10.65 23.38
C SER A 70 -9.03 10.33 22.42
N LEU A 71 -9.99 9.50 22.85
CA LEU A 71 -11.18 9.21 22.06
C LEU A 71 -11.90 10.50 21.64
N LYS A 72 -12.03 11.49 22.53
CA LYS A 72 -12.63 12.79 22.21
C LYS A 72 -11.94 13.50 21.05
N GLN A 73 -10.61 13.44 20.97
CA GLN A 73 -9.85 14.04 19.87
C GLN A 73 -10.06 13.27 18.55
N LEU A 74 -10.14 11.94 18.61
CA LEU A 74 -10.40 11.12 17.43
C LEU A 74 -11.80 11.35 16.88
N ILE A 75 -12.81 11.37 17.75
CA ILE A 75 -14.19 11.68 17.37
C ILE A 75 -14.28 13.07 16.74
N LYS A 76 -13.67 14.09 17.35
CA LYS A 76 -13.63 15.43 16.76
C LYS A 76 -13.01 15.44 15.36
N GLN A 77 -11.90 14.71 15.14
CA GLN A 77 -11.29 14.62 13.82
C GLN A 77 -12.20 13.95 12.79
N VAL A 78 -12.95 12.91 13.19
CA VAL A 78 -13.95 12.30 12.32
C VAL A 78 -15.03 13.31 11.94
N ASP A 79 -15.55 14.05 12.92
CA ASP A 79 -16.57 15.09 12.67
C ASP A 79 -16.06 16.16 11.70
N ASP A 80 -14.84 16.66 11.91
CA ASP A 80 -14.21 17.67 11.05
C ASP A 80 -14.05 17.13 9.61
N ILE A 81 -13.58 15.89 9.45
CA ILE A 81 -13.39 15.25 8.14
C ILE A 81 -14.71 15.09 7.39
N ILE A 82 -15.77 14.67 8.07
CA ILE A 82 -17.08 14.47 7.46
C ILE A 82 -17.70 15.83 7.11
N ALA A 83 -17.52 16.85 7.94
CA ALA A 83 -17.99 18.21 7.65
C ALA A 83 -17.30 18.82 6.41
N GLU A 84 -16.04 18.48 6.13
CA GLU A 84 -15.33 18.85 4.91
C GLU A 84 -15.83 18.10 3.65
N GLU A 85 -16.63 17.05 3.81
CA GLU A 85 -17.15 16.21 2.73
C GLU A 85 -18.68 16.04 2.81
N PRO A 86 -19.44 17.16 2.71
CA PRO A 86 -20.88 17.18 2.97
C PRO A 86 -21.70 16.40 1.93
N GLU A 87 -21.11 16.08 0.77
CA GLU A 87 -21.74 15.26 -0.26
C GLU A 87 -21.91 13.80 0.23
N GLU A 88 -23.14 13.40 0.52
CA GLU A 88 -23.45 12.05 1.03
C GLU A 88 -23.09 10.95 0.03
N GLU A 89 -23.27 11.21 -1.28
CA GLU A 89 -22.95 10.24 -2.33
C GLU A 89 -21.44 10.05 -2.53
N LYS A 90 -20.63 11.03 -2.14
CA LYS A 90 -19.18 10.95 -2.27
C LYS A 90 -18.62 10.04 -1.19
N GLN A 91 -17.94 8.97 -1.60
CA GLN A 91 -17.32 8.05 -0.64
C GLN A 91 -16.18 8.72 0.13
N THR A 92 -16.22 8.61 1.45
CA THR A 92 -15.11 8.99 2.34
C THR A 92 -14.30 7.74 2.69
N LEU A 93 -12.98 7.79 2.49
CA LEU A 93 -12.08 6.67 2.80
C LEU A 93 -11.24 7.00 4.04
N PHE A 94 -11.57 6.40 5.18
CA PHE A 94 -10.75 6.51 6.39
C PHE A 94 -9.64 5.47 6.38
N LEU A 95 -8.39 5.92 6.42
CA LEU A 95 -7.23 5.08 6.70
C LEU A 95 -6.88 5.18 8.20
N LEU A 96 -7.27 4.15 8.93
CA LEU A 96 -6.99 3.93 10.35
C LEU A 96 -5.51 3.53 10.47
N PHE A 97 -4.69 4.49 10.88
CA PHE A 97 -3.24 4.45 10.75
C PHE A 97 -2.51 4.78 12.04
N GLY A 98 -1.19 4.80 11.94
CA GLY A 98 -0.26 5.08 13.03
C GLY A 98 0.82 4.01 13.12
N GLY A 99 1.46 3.92 14.28
CA GLY A 99 2.50 2.92 14.52
C GLY A 99 1.98 1.48 14.48
N GLU A 100 1.08 1.13 15.40
CA GLU A 100 0.27 -0.09 15.31
C GLU A 100 -1.18 0.23 15.71
N PRO A 101 -2.08 0.45 14.74
CA PRO A 101 -3.44 0.89 15.04
C PRO A 101 -4.24 -0.15 15.84
N LEU A 102 -3.96 -1.46 15.70
CA LEU A 102 -4.66 -2.48 16.48
C LEU A 102 -4.34 -2.43 17.98
N MET A 103 -3.27 -1.75 18.40
CA MET A 103 -3.05 -1.46 19.83
C MET A 103 -4.12 -0.53 20.40
N GLN A 104 -4.83 0.21 19.55
CA GLN A 104 -5.93 1.10 19.89
C GLN A 104 -7.28 0.52 19.44
N TRP A 105 -7.43 -0.81 19.44
CA TRP A 105 -8.64 -1.49 18.95
C TRP A 105 -9.94 -0.96 19.56
N LYS A 106 -9.96 -0.62 20.85
CA LYS A 106 -11.14 0.01 21.47
C LYS A 106 -11.51 1.33 20.79
N ASN A 107 -10.56 2.27 20.69
CA ASN A 107 -10.79 3.55 20.03
C ASN A 107 -11.14 3.38 18.55
N MET A 108 -10.52 2.38 17.88
CA MET A 108 -10.80 2.05 16.50
C MET A 108 -12.26 1.63 16.30
N LYS A 109 -12.81 0.79 17.19
CA LYS A 109 -14.24 0.42 17.18
C LYS A 109 -15.13 1.66 17.36
N ASP A 110 -14.84 2.46 18.38
CA ASP A 110 -15.64 3.66 18.69
C ASP A 110 -15.64 4.67 17.53
N VAL A 111 -14.49 4.86 16.88
CA VAL A 111 -14.34 5.71 15.68
C VAL A 111 -15.15 5.20 14.50
N MET A 112 -15.07 3.90 14.18
CA MET A 112 -15.80 3.32 13.05
C MET A 112 -17.31 3.42 13.27
N LEU A 113 -17.77 3.10 14.48
CA LEU A 113 -19.18 3.20 14.86
C LEU A 113 -19.67 4.65 14.76
N HIS A 114 -18.91 5.61 15.32
CA HIS A 114 -19.29 7.03 15.26
C HIS A 114 -19.36 7.55 13.83
N ALA A 115 -18.35 7.27 13.01
CA ALA A 115 -18.30 7.74 11.62
C ALA A 115 -19.51 7.21 10.81
N MET A 116 -19.90 5.95 11.03
CA MET A 116 -21.06 5.33 10.38
C MET A 116 -22.41 5.92 10.82
N LEU A 117 -22.49 6.54 12.00
CA LEU A 117 -23.68 7.31 12.42
C LEU A 117 -23.80 8.65 11.69
N GLN A 118 -22.69 9.20 11.20
CA GLN A 118 -22.64 10.52 10.57
C GLN A 118 -22.77 10.46 9.05
N LYS A 119 -22.24 9.42 8.40
CA LYS A 119 -22.27 9.28 6.94
C LYS A 119 -22.34 7.83 6.49
N ASN A 120 -23.25 7.55 5.55
CA ASN A 120 -23.49 6.20 5.04
C ASN A 120 -22.41 5.72 4.07
N ASN A 121 -21.91 6.57 3.19
CA ASN A 121 -20.92 6.17 2.17
C ASN A 121 -19.48 6.34 2.69
N ILE A 122 -19.09 5.45 3.60
CA ILE A 122 -17.74 5.38 4.16
C ILE A 122 -17.10 4.04 3.79
N HIS A 123 -15.78 4.05 3.57
CA HIS A 123 -14.95 2.85 3.61
C HIS A 123 -13.82 3.05 4.61
N PHE A 124 -13.49 2.01 5.38
CA PHE A 124 -12.39 1.97 6.32
C PHE A 124 -11.29 1.06 5.78
N ASN A 125 -10.06 1.54 5.83
CA ASN A 125 -8.87 0.72 5.67
C ASN A 125 -8.02 0.81 6.93
N ALA A 126 -7.45 -0.31 7.37
CA ALA A 126 -6.46 -0.33 8.43
C ALA A 126 -5.17 -1.00 7.93
N ILE A 127 -4.03 -0.41 8.26
CA ILE A 127 -2.72 -1.02 8.00
C ILE A 127 -2.13 -1.47 9.32
N THR A 128 -1.87 -2.77 9.47
CA THR A 128 -1.35 -3.37 10.71
C THR A 128 -0.11 -4.20 10.44
N ASN A 129 0.73 -4.38 11.44
CA ASN A 129 1.80 -5.37 11.44
C ASN A 129 1.33 -6.80 11.71
N GLY A 130 0.05 -7.01 12.06
CA GLY A 130 -0.57 -8.31 12.21
C GLY A 130 -0.23 -9.08 13.49
N VAL A 131 0.73 -8.62 14.31
CA VAL A 131 1.16 -9.34 15.52
C VAL A 131 0.00 -9.58 16.49
N LEU A 132 -0.88 -8.59 16.67
CA LEU A 132 -2.02 -8.71 17.59
C LEU A 132 -3.05 -9.75 17.14
N LEU A 133 -3.18 -9.99 15.82
CA LEU A 133 -4.07 -11.02 15.27
C LEU A 133 -3.65 -12.43 15.70
N THR A 134 -2.37 -12.62 16.08
CA THR A 134 -1.90 -13.91 16.60
C THR A 134 -2.30 -14.19 18.05
N LYS A 135 -2.86 -13.20 18.75
CA LYS A 135 -3.30 -13.34 20.14
C LYS A 135 -4.73 -13.87 20.18
N PRO A 136 -5.00 -15.07 20.72
CA PRO A 136 -6.33 -15.69 20.64
C PRO A 136 -7.47 -14.81 21.17
N LYS A 137 -7.25 -14.12 22.30
CA LYS A 137 -8.25 -13.21 22.88
C LYS A 137 -8.54 -12.01 21.97
N PHE A 138 -7.49 -11.43 21.37
CA PHE A 138 -7.65 -10.31 20.45
C PHE A 138 -8.38 -10.74 19.18
N LEU A 139 -7.97 -11.87 18.58
CA LEU A 139 -8.60 -12.37 17.36
C LEU A 139 -10.09 -12.68 17.57
N LYS A 140 -10.45 -13.26 18.73
CA LYS A 140 -11.85 -13.50 19.08
C LYS A 140 -12.66 -12.21 19.16
N ASP A 141 -12.14 -11.17 19.84
CA ASP A 141 -12.80 -9.85 19.92
C ASP A 141 -12.90 -9.18 18.54
N PHE A 142 -11.82 -9.26 17.74
CA PHE A 142 -11.79 -8.76 16.36
C PHE A 142 -12.91 -9.38 15.51
N ILE A 143 -13.02 -10.72 15.53
CA ILE A 143 -14.07 -11.45 14.80
C ILE A 143 -15.47 -11.11 15.35
N SER A 144 -15.63 -11.04 16.69
CA SER A 144 -16.94 -10.75 17.32
C SER A 144 -17.47 -9.38 16.87
N PHE A 145 -16.63 -8.36 16.91
CA PHE A 145 -17.00 -7.01 16.49
C PHE A 145 -17.56 -6.99 15.07
N PHE A 146 -16.85 -7.58 14.10
CA PHE A 146 -17.30 -7.55 12.72
C PHE A 146 -18.52 -8.46 12.45
N LYS A 147 -18.70 -9.54 13.23
CA LYS A 147 -19.95 -10.32 13.21
C LYS A 147 -21.14 -9.54 13.76
N GLU A 148 -20.93 -8.71 14.77
CA GLU A 148 -21.98 -7.87 15.36
C GLU A 148 -22.30 -6.64 14.48
N HIS A 149 -21.35 -6.21 13.63
CA HIS A 149 -21.44 -5.01 12.79
C HIS A 149 -21.26 -5.33 11.29
N HIS A 150 -22.25 -6.04 10.71
CA HIS A 150 -22.27 -6.49 9.32
C HIS A 150 -22.27 -5.38 8.25
N ASP A 151 -22.63 -4.15 8.63
CA ASP A 151 -22.56 -2.97 7.79
C ASP A 151 -21.12 -2.43 7.70
N ILE A 152 -20.37 -2.51 8.79
CA ILE A 152 -18.95 -2.09 8.84
C ILE A 152 -18.06 -3.10 8.11
N ILE A 153 -18.29 -4.40 8.29
CA ILE A 153 -17.44 -5.45 7.71
C ILE A 153 -17.36 -5.37 6.17
N GLN A 154 -18.46 -5.01 5.51
CA GLN A 154 -18.54 -4.85 4.05
C GLN A 154 -17.81 -3.59 3.56
N LYS A 155 -17.64 -2.62 4.45
CA LYS A 155 -16.97 -1.33 4.23
C LYS A 155 -15.57 -1.33 4.85
N PHE A 156 -15.02 -2.49 5.20
CA PHE A 156 -13.74 -2.60 5.87
C PHE A 156 -12.73 -3.38 5.03
N SER A 157 -11.48 -2.94 5.07
CA SER A 157 -10.35 -3.63 4.47
C SER A 157 -9.14 -3.60 5.39
N LEU A 158 -8.41 -4.71 5.44
CA LEU A 158 -7.24 -4.86 6.31
C LEU A 158 -5.98 -5.12 5.51
N ASP A 159 -4.94 -4.34 5.74
CA ASP A 159 -3.64 -4.51 5.10
C ASP A 159 -2.64 -5.02 6.12
N ILE A 160 -2.04 -6.17 5.85
CA ILE A 160 -0.97 -6.73 6.67
C ILE A 160 0.37 -6.30 6.06
N SER A 161 1.06 -5.41 6.75
CA SER A 161 2.39 -4.95 6.35
C SER A 161 3.42 -6.07 6.60
N PHE A 162 4.14 -6.41 5.54
CA PHE A 162 5.12 -7.50 5.49
C PHE A 162 6.31 -7.11 4.62
N ASP A 163 7.49 -7.68 4.90
CA ASP A 163 8.75 -7.36 4.22
C ASP A 163 9.54 -8.61 3.82
N GLY A 164 8.89 -9.78 3.78
CA GLY A 164 9.47 -11.00 3.25
C GLY A 164 10.14 -11.92 4.28
N VAL A 165 10.33 -13.17 3.87
CA VAL A 165 10.92 -14.18 4.76
C VAL A 165 12.43 -14.01 4.82
N GLY A 166 12.95 -13.93 6.05
CA GLY A 166 14.38 -13.74 6.28
C GLY A 166 14.82 -12.28 6.24
N ASN A 167 13.94 -11.35 5.85
CA ASN A 167 14.17 -9.93 6.03
C ASN A 167 14.32 -9.64 7.54
N GLY A 168 15.46 -9.04 7.88
CA GLY A 168 15.91 -8.82 9.25
C GLY A 168 15.48 -7.48 9.82
N GLU A 169 14.71 -6.71 9.04
CA GLU A 169 14.50 -5.31 9.31
C GLU A 169 13.21 -5.02 10.10
N ARG A 170 12.16 -5.83 9.93
CA ARG A 170 10.95 -5.77 10.78
C ARG A 170 11.12 -6.61 12.04
N VAL A 171 11.59 -5.96 13.11
CA VAL A 171 11.92 -6.61 14.38
C VAL A 171 11.02 -6.16 15.53
N TYR A 172 10.90 -7.02 16.54
CA TYR A 172 10.44 -6.63 17.86
C TYR A 172 11.45 -5.69 18.52
N ARG A 173 11.02 -4.97 19.56
CA ARG A 173 11.90 -4.07 20.35
C ARG A 173 13.12 -4.76 20.98
N ASN A 174 13.07 -6.09 21.12
CA ASN A 174 14.20 -6.90 21.59
C ASN A 174 15.08 -7.45 20.44
N GLY A 175 14.92 -6.94 19.21
CA GLY A 175 15.68 -7.36 18.03
C GLY A 175 15.23 -8.68 17.40
N LYS A 176 14.28 -9.42 17.99
CA LYS A 176 13.79 -10.67 17.40
C LYS A 176 13.03 -10.38 16.09
N LYS A 177 13.21 -11.25 15.09
CA LYS A 177 12.50 -11.14 13.80
C LYS A 177 10.99 -11.33 13.98
N SER A 178 10.19 -10.46 13.37
CA SER A 178 8.72 -10.54 13.45
C SER A 178 8.10 -11.42 12.35
N ALA A 179 8.81 -11.67 11.24
CA ALA A 179 8.29 -12.40 10.08
C ALA A 179 7.58 -13.73 10.40
N PRO A 180 8.09 -14.63 11.29
CA PRO A 180 7.36 -15.84 11.66
C PRO A 180 6.01 -15.56 12.32
N THR A 181 5.90 -14.48 13.09
CA THR A 181 4.63 -14.06 13.70
C THR A 181 3.68 -13.49 12.66
N VAL A 182 4.19 -12.69 11.71
CA VAL A 182 3.36 -12.15 10.64
C VAL A 182 2.83 -13.27 9.73
N LEU A 183 3.66 -14.24 9.35
CA LEU A 183 3.22 -15.43 8.61
C LEU A 183 2.13 -16.21 9.36
N LYS A 184 2.25 -16.34 10.69
CA LYS A 184 1.19 -16.92 11.52
C LYS A 184 -0.10 -16.09 11.45
N ALA A 185 -0.01 -14.76 11.48
CA ALA A 185 -1.18 -13.89 11.34
C ALA A 185 -1.85 -14.07 9.97
N LEU A 186 -1.07 -14.15 8.88
CA LEU A 186 -1.58 -14.44 7.53
C LEU A 186 -2.27 -15.80 7.45
N ALA A 187 -1.68 -16.83 8.06
CA ALA A 187 -2.30 -18.16 8.15
C ALA A 187 -3.64 -18.11 8.90
N MET A 188 -3.69 -17.38 10.01
CA MET A 188 -4.93 -17.21 10.80
C MET A 188 -5.99 -16.43 10.03
N LEU A 189 -5.61 -15.40 9.26
CA LEU A 189 -6.54 -14.67 8.39
C LEU A 189 -7.05 -15.51 7.23
N SER A 190 -6.17 -16.27 6.58
CA SER A 190 -6.52 -17.18 5.49
C SER A 190 -7.45 -18.30 5.97
N ALA A 191 -7.27 -18.78 7.20
CA ALA A 191 -8.15 -19.77 7.82
C ALA A 191 -9.50 -19.21 8.28
N ILE A 192 -9.63 -17.88 8.36
CA ILE A 192 -10.93 -17.26 8.59
C ILE A 192 -11.63 -17.19 7.24
N ASP A 193 -12.57 -18.10 7.04
CA ASP A 193 -13.26 -18.27 5.76
C ASP A 193 -14.04 -17.01 5.34
N GLU A 194 -14.14 -16.81 4.03
CA GLU A 194 -14.94 -15.76 3.41
C GLU A 194 -16.37 -15.79 3.93
N GLU A 195 -16.95 -16.96 4.23
CA GLU A 195 -18.29 -17.06 4.82
C GLU A 195 -18.40 -16.38 6.18
N ILE A 196 -17.35 -16.49 7.01
CA ILE A 196 -17.36 -16.02 8.40
C ILE A 196 -17.25 -14.49 8.45
N MET A 197 -16.42 -13.94 7.58
CA MET A 197 -15.94 -12.57 7.74
C MET A 197 -16.10 -11.71 6.48
N LYS A 198 -16.25 -12.25 5.27
CA LYS A 198 -16.54 -11.51 4.02
C LYS A 198 -15.77 -10.18 3.80
N PHE A 199 -14.62 -9.95 4.47
CA PHE A 199 -13.89 -8.69 4.38
C PHE A 199 -12.60 -8.88 3.61
N ARG A 200 -12.21 -7.81 2.91
CA ARG A 200 -11.05 -7.82 2.03
C ARG A 200 -9.79 -7.62 2.85
N TRP A 201 -8.99 -8.67 3.01
CA TRP A 201 -7.67 -8.55 3.59
C TRP A 201 -6.59 -8.64 2.49
N ARG A 202 -5.56 -7.82 2.63
CA ARG A 202 -4.50 -7.59 1.64
C ARG A 202 -3.16 -7.71 2.32
N ILE A 203 -2.13 -8.04 1.55
CA ILE A 203 -0.74 -8.01 2.02
C ILE A 203 -0.09 -6.76 1.46
N ARG A 204 0.57 -5.96 2.30
CA ARG A 204 1.39 -4.82 1.86
C ARG A 204 2.86 -5.19 1.97
N TYR A 205 3.44 -5.63 0.85
CA TYR A 205 4.82 -6.12 0.76
C TYR A 205 5.81 -4.98 0.47
N THR A 206 6.79 -4.79 1.34
CA THR A 206 7.87 -3.81 1.15
C THR A 206 9.09 -4.48 0.55
N ILE A 207 9.48 -4.05 -0.65
CA ILE A 207 10.68 -4.47 -1.35
C ILE A 207 11.85 -3.61 -0.88
N GLN A 208 12.93 -4.27 -0.48
CA GLN A 208 14.14 -3.70 0.11
C GLN A 208 15.37 -4.35 -0.52
N GLU A 209 16.53 -3.72 -0.34
CA GLU A 209 17.79 -4.25 -0.88
C GLU A 209 18.07 -5.65 -0.33
N THR A 210 17.70 -5.89 0.93
CA THR A 210 17.87 -7.17 1.62
C THR A 210 16.96 -8.30 1.14
N ASN A 211 15.89 -7.99 0.40
CA ASN A 211 14.93 -8.99 -0.11
C ASN A 211 14.73 -8.96 -1.64
N ILE A 212 15.41 -8.07 -2.37
CA ILE A 212 15.27 -7.88 -3.82
C ILE A 212 15.53 -9.13 -4.65
N ASP A 213 16.34 -10.05 -4.15
CA ASP A 213 16.63 -11.29 -4.85
C ASP A 213 15.49 -12.31 -4.75
N ARG A 214 14.67 -12.23 -3.69
CA ARG A 214 13.66 -13.24 -3.33
C ARG A 214 12.22 -12.73 -3.32
N TRP A 215 11.99 -11.44 -3.55
CA TRP A 215 10.66 -10.85 -3.43
C TRP A 215 9.63 -11.52 -4.35
N LYS A 216 10.00 -11.88 -5.59
CA LYS A 216 9.10 -12.57 -6.52
C LYS A 216 8.69 -13.92 -5.98
N GLU A 217 9.64 -14.70 -5.46
CA GLU A 217 9.40 -16.00 -4.85
C GLU A 217 8.50 -15.86 -3.62
N ASP A 218 8.70 -14.83 -2.80
CA ASP A 218 7.80 -14.48 -1.70
C ASP A 218 6.39 -14.17 -2.21
N ILE A 219 6.22 -13.32 -3.24
CA ILE A 219 4.90 -13.00 -3.82
C ILE A 219 4.18 -14.27 -4.28
N LEU A 220 4.87 -15.16 -5.00
CA LEU A 220 4.30 -16.42 -5.47
C LEU A 220 3.92 -17.35 -4.30
N HIS A 221 4.75 -17.41 -3.26
CA HIS A 221 4.47 -18.19 -2.06
C HIS A 221 3.26 -17.62 -1.31
N LEU A 222 3.23 -16.31 -1.07
CA LEU A 222 2.13 -15.62 -0.39
C LEU A 222 0.80 -15.80 -1.14
N ASN A 223 0.81 -15.66 -2.47
CA ASN A 223 -0.34 -15.94 -3.33
C ASN A 223 -0.85 -17.37 -3.12
N LYS A 224 0.04 -18.36 -3.28
CA LYS A 224 -0.35 -19.78 -3.25
C LYS A 224 -0.79 -20.24 -1.86
N THR A 225 -0.13 -19.76 -0.82
CA THR A 225 -0.32 -20.25 0.55
C THR A 225 -1.47 -19.58 1.28
N PHE A 226 -1.65 -18.27 1.08
CA PHE A 226 -2.63 -17.51 1.87
C PHE A 226 -3.80 -16.97 1.04
N ASN A 227 -3.65 -16.85 -0.29
CA ASN A 227 -4.68 -16.36 -1.20
C ASN A 227 -5.36 -15.05 -0.72
N PRO A 228 -4.59 -13.98 -0.45
CA PRO A 228 -5.16 -12.68 -0.05
C PRO A 228 -6.01 -12.08 -1.17
N TYR A 229 -6.87 -11.12 -0.82
CA TYR A 229 -7.63 -10.38 -1.83
C TYR A 229 -6.71 -9.66 -2.83
N ARG A 230 -5.63 -9.04 -2.34
CA ARG A 230 -4.57 -8.41 -3.16
C ARG A 230 -3.22 -8.42 -2.43
N ILE A 231 -2.14 -8.33 -3.21
CA ILE A 231 -0.82 -7.98 -2.69
C ILE A 231 -0.46 -6.58 -3.21
N ILE A 232 -0.27 -5.63 -2.31
CA ILE A 232 0.14 -4.26 -2.60
C ILE A 232 1.64 -4.17 -2.40
N THR A 233 2.38 -3.73 -3.41
CA THR A 233 3.84 -3.63 -3.32
C THR A 233 4.28 -2.18 -3.17
N SER A 234 5.36 -1.98 -2.43
CA SER A 234 6.05 -0.70 -2.28
C SER A 234 7.55 -0.95 -2.27
N ILE A 235 8.32 -0.03 -2.83
CA ILE A 235 9.79 -0.06 -2.81
C ILE A 235 10.25 0.87 -1.69
N ASP A 236 11.24 0.45 -0.90
CA ASP A 236 11.87 1.32 0.07
C ASP A 236 12.59 2.48 -0.64
N SER A 237 12.31 3.70 -0.21
CA SER A 237 12.93 4.95 -0.69
C SER A 237 14.45 4.90 -0.75
N ALA A 238 15.11 4.15 0.13
CA ALA A 238 16.57 4.01 0.11
C ALA A 238 17.09 3.27 -1.14
N MET A 239 16.24 2.49 -1.82
CA MET A 239 16.59 1.77 -3.06
C MET A 239 16.36 2.59 -4.34
N GLU A 240 15.47 3.59 -4.32
CA GLU A 240 14.99 4.25 -5.53
C GLU A 240 16.12 4.91 -6.34
N ASP A 241 17.21 5.34 -5.69
CA ASP A 241 18.25 6.17 -6.34
C ASP A 241 19.62 5.49 -6.56
N LYS A 242 19.86 4.25 -6.09
CA LYS A 242 21.26 3.80 -5.85
C LYS A 242 21.73 2.50 -6.49
N ASN A 243 20.87 1.72 -7.15
CA ASN A 243 21.28 0.37 -7.60
C ASN A 243 20.69 -0.03 -8.97
N LEU A 244 21.46 0.15 -10.05
CA LEU A 244 21.07 -0.24 -11.42
C LEU A 244 20.73 -1.74 -11.52
N ASN A 245 21.45 -2.60 -10.80
CA ASN A 245 21.19 -4.05 -10.81
C ASN A 245 19.84 -4.38 -10.16
N ALA A 246 19.47 -3.67 -9.08
CA ALA A 246 18.16 -3.82 -8.45
C ALA A 246 17.01 -3.41 -9.40
N HIS A 247 17.20 -2.35 -10.19
CA HIS A 247 16.21 -1.91 -11.18
C HIS A 247 16.01 -2.93 -12.31
N GLU A 248 17.10 -3.47 -12.85
CA GLU A 248 17.06 -4.54 -13.86
C GLU A 248 16.34 -5.80 -13.32
N LYS A 249 16.67 -6.21 -12.08
CA LYS A 249 16.00 -7.33 -11.38
C LYS A 249 14.51 -7.09 -11.23
N LEU A 250 14.10 -5.91 -10.75
CA LEU A 250 12.70 -5.53 -10.61
C LEU A 250 11.96 -5.58 -11.95
N LYS A 251 12.51 -4.97 -13.01
CA LYS A 251 11.92 -4.99 -14.35
C LYS A 251 11.67 -6.42 -14.84
N ARG A 252 12.67 -7.29 -14.69
CA ARG A 252 12.58 -8.71 -15.09
C ARG A 252 11.51 -9.45 -14.30
N ASP A 253 11.50 -9.31 -12.97
CA ASP A 253 10.56 -9.99 -12.11
C ASP A 253 9.12 -9.47 -12.29
N ILE A 254 8.93 -8.17 -12.45
CA ILE A 254 7.63 -7.55 -12.77
C ILE A 254 7.10 -8.10 -14.10
N SER A 255 7.94 -8.19 -15.13
CA SER A 255 7.56 -8.76 -16.43
C SER A 255 7.15 -10.23 -16.30
N SER A 256 7.86 -10.99 -15.47
CA SER A 256 7.51 -12.38 -15.16
C SER A 256 6.18 -12.50 -14.43
N LEU A 257 5.94 -11.72 -13.37
CA LEU A 257 4.67 -11.69 -12.63
C LEU A 257 3.49 -11.27 -13.53
N ARG A 258 3.69 -10.27 -14.40
CA ARG A 258 2.74 -9.86 -15.44
C ARG A 258 2.38 -11.02 -16.37
N SER A 259 3.36 -11.79 -16.82
CA SER A 259 3.12 -12.96 -17.65
C SER A 259 2.29 -14.01 -16.91
N LEU A 260 2.60 -14.28 -15.65
CA LEU A 260 1.84 -15.23 -14.82
C LEU A 260 0.40 -14.78 -14.56
N TRP A 261 0.17 -13.47 -14.40
CA TRP A 261 -1.17 -12.89 -14.31
C TRP A 261 -1.96 -13.11 -15.62
N LYS A 262 -1.36 -12.77 -16.77
CA LYS A 262 -1.99 -12.95 -18.09
C LYS A 262 -2.34 -14.40 -18.40
N THR A 263 -1.52 -15.35 -17.95
CA THR A 263 -1.76 -16.80 -18.12
C THR A 263 -2.63 -17.40 -17.03
N LYS A 264 -3.12 -16.61 -16.07
CA LYS A 264 -3.90 -17.05 -14.89
C LYS A 264 -3.16 -18.03 -13.97
N ALA A 265 -1.84 -18.10 -14.06
CA ALA A 265 -1.00 -18.86 -13.13
C ALA A 265 -0.80 -18.12 -11.79
N LEU A 266 -1.04 -16.80 -11.79
CA LEU A 266 -1.16 -15.95 -10.61
C LEU A 266 -2.61 -15.44 -10.55
N ASN A 267 -3.33 -15.73 -9.47
CA ASN A 267 -4.75 -15.40 -9.29
C ASN A 267 -4.98 -14.23 -8.33
N THR A 268 -3.97 -13.84 -7.54
CA THR A 268 -4.02 -12.64 -6.71
C THR A 268 -3.48 -11.42 -7.47
N PRO A 269 -4.20 -10.29 -7.51
CA PRO A 269 -3.67 -9.05 -8.06
C PRO A 269 -2.46 -8.52 -7.28
N VAL A 270 -1.40 -8.16 -8.00
CA VAL A 270 -0.21 -7.50 -7.44
C VAL A 270 -0.23 -6.02 -7.84
N CYS A 271 -0.68 -5.18 -6.92
CA CYS A 271 -0.84 -3.75 -7.12
C CYS A 271 0.51 -3.03 -7.18
N GLY A 272 0.59 -1.99 -8.00
CA GLY A 272 1.82 -1.23 -8.28
C GLY A 272 2.56 -1.69 -9.53
N PHE A 273 2.24 -2.87 -10.07
CA PHE A 273 2.99 -3.46 -11.18
C PHE A 273 2.20 -3.81 -12.42
N PHE A 274 0.88 -4.06 -12.35
CA PHE A 274 0.08 -4.42 -13.53
C PHE A 274 -1.36 -3.90 -13.51
N CYS A 275 -1.55 -2.72 -12.94
CA CYS A 275 -2.82 -2.00 -12.88
C CYS A 275 -3.49 -1.82 -14.26
N ASP A 276 -2.70 -1.71 -15.33
CA ASP A 276 -3.15 -1.62 -16.73
C ASP A 276 -3.85 -2.88 -17.27
N THR A 277 -3.69 -4.00 -16.57
CA THR A 277 -4.33 -5.28 -16.92
C THR A 277 -5.23 -5.82 -15.81
N CYS A 278 -5.39 -5.04 -14.74
CA CYS A 278 -6.15 -5.37 -13.54
C CYS A 278 -7.30 -4.38 -13.45
N ASP A 279 -8.42 -4.70 -14.10
CA ASP A 279 -9.63 -3.84 -14.17
C ASP A 279 -10.41 -3.77 -12.83
N GLU A 280 -9.76 -4.04 -11.70
CA GLU A 280 -10.43 -4.05 -10.39
C GLU A 280 -10.44 -2.70 -9.67
N CYS A 281 -9.65 -1.73 -10.14
CA CYS A 281 -9.62 -0.37 -9.60
C CYS A 281 -10.17 0.56 -10.68
N ALA A 282 -11.39 1.02 -10.51
CA ALA A 282 -12.06 1.97 -11.41
C ALA A 282 -11.42 3.37 -11.37
N GLY A 283 -10.16 3.51 -11.82
CA GLY A 283 -9.46 4.79 -11.97
C GLY A 283 -8.92 5.44 -10.68
N THR A 284 -9.13 4.86 -9.51
CA THR A 284 -8.62 5.40 -8.23
C THR A 284 -7.13 5.09 -8.06
N HIS A 285 -6.29 6.01 -8.54
CA HIS A 285 -4.87 6.03 -8.22
C HIS A 285 -4.69 6.83 -6.92
N ASP A 286 -4.48 6.13 -5.81
CA ASP A 286 -4.41 6.75 -4.49
C ASP A 286 -3.20 7.69 -4.33
N TYR A 287 -3.44 8.82 -3.66
CA TYR A 287 -2.48 9.85 -3.30
C TYR A 287 -1.47 9.33 -2.27
N LYS A 288 -0.20 9.76 -2.36
CA LYS A 288 0.79 9.59 -1.29
C LYS A 288 0.77 10.81 -0.35
N TYR A 289 0.55 10.57 0.94
CA TYR A 289 0.61 11.59 1.99
C TYR A 289 1.98 11.54 2.66
N TYR A 290 2.57 12.70 2.93
CA TYR A 290 3.81 12.82 3.68
C TYR A 290 3.68 13.92 4.73
N TYR A 291 4.33 13.70 5.88
CA TYR A 291 4.49 14.71 6.91
C TYR A 291 5.66 15.61 6.54
N THR A 292 5.40 16.91 6.54
CA THR A 292 6.45 17.94 6.50
C THR A 292 6.51 18.63 7.86
N ASP A 293 7.59 19.34 8.08
CA ASP A 293 7.80 20.29 9.18
C ASP A 293 6.72 21.40 9.26
N LYS A 294 5.93 21.59 8.19
CA LYS A 294 4.80 22.54 8.12
C LYS A 294 3.41 21.87 8.24
N GLY A 295 3.36 20.59 8.58
CA GLY A 295 2.12 19.82 8.70
C GLY A 295 1.81 18.95 7.48
N LEU A 296 0.58 18.43 7.45
CA LEU A 296 0.09 17.52 6.41
C LEU A 296 -0.05 18.27 5.08
N THR A 297 0.77 17.93 4.09
CA THR A 297 0.68 18.51 2.74
C THR A 297 0.23 17.45 1.74
N LYS A 298 -0.67 17.85 0.82
CA LYS A 298 -1.20 17.03 -0.27
C LYS A 298 -0.32 17.18 -1.51
N LYS A 299 0.17 16.09 -2.09
CA LYS A 299 0.62 16.07 -3.49
C LYS A 299 -0.37 15.25 -4.31
N GLN A 300 -1.09 15.94 -5.20
CA GLN A 300 -1.80 15.30 -6.29
C GLN A 300 -0.74 14.72 -7.22
N LEU A 301 -0.80 13.42 -7.51
CA LEU A 301 -0.25 12.94 -8.77
C LEU A 301 -1.15 13.58 -9.82
N HIS A 302 -0.73 14.75 -10.31
CA HIS A 302 -1.29 15.23 -11.55
C HIS A 302 -1.08 14.10 -12.56
N SER A 303 -2.19 13.61 -13.11
CA SER A 303 -2.29 13.52 -14.55
C SER A 303 -1.85 14.87 -15.12
N GLU A 304 -0.54 15.08 -15.23
CA GLU A 304 -0.08 16.01 -16.24
C GLU A 304 -0.49 15.38 -17.55
N ASN A 305 -1.29 16.12 -18.29
CA ASN A 305 -1.55 15.87 -19.68
C ASN A 305 -0.23 15.48 -20.37
N MET A 306 -0.03 14.19 -20.63
CA MET A 306 0.54 13.84 -21.93
C MET A 306 -0.60 14.05 -22.92
N GLY A 307 -0.73 15.30 -23.37
CA GLY A 307 -1.29 15.57 -24.69
C GLY A 307 -0.51 14.76 -25.75
N PRO A 308 -1.05 14.66 -26.97
CA PRO A 308 -0.51 13.76 -27.99
C PRO A 308 1.00 13.98 -28.14
N PHE A 309 1.75 12.89 -28.13
CA PHE A 309 3.17 12.91 -28.48
C PHE A 309 3.26 13.32 -29.95
N GLU A 310 3.44 14.62 -30.21
CA GLU A 310 3.89 15.13 -31.49
C GLU A 310 5.41 15.14 -31.54
N ASP A 311 5.87 14.60 -32.65
CA ASP A 311 7.23 14.37 -33.09
C ASP A 311 7.84 15.67 -33.59
N SER A 312 8.79 16.25 -32.87
CA SER A 312 9.88 17.05 -33.46
C SER A 312 10.88 17.47 -32.39
N GLY A 313 12.08 16.92 -32.50
CA GLY A 313 13.24 17.50 -31.84
C GLY A 313 13.59 18.85 -32.45
N GLN A 314 13.72 19.87 -31.61
CA GLN A 314 14.67 20.95 -31.83
C GLN A 314 15.39 21.26 -30.52
N TRP A 315 16.67 20.92 -30.49
CA TRP A 315 17.63 21.45 -29.56
C TRP A 315 18.06 22.82 -30.10
N ASP A 316 17.91 23.90 -29.32
CA ASP A 316 18.77 25.08 -29.47
C ASP A 316 19.80 25.08 -28.33
N SER A 317 21.05 25.04 -28.75
CA SER A 317 22.25 25.18 -27.93
C SER A 317 22.76 26.62 -28.09
N SER A 318 22.17 27.56 -27.36
CA SER A 318 22.59 28.95 -27.39
C SER A 318 22.62 29.61 -26.01
N SER A 319 22.99 28.87 -24.96
CA SER A 319 23.45 29.49 -23.71
C SER A 319 24.18 28.48 -22.84
N LEU A 320 25.51 28.45 -22.98
CA LEU A 320 26.50 28.57 -21.90
C LEU A 320 27.89 28.22 -22.44
N LYS A 321 28.52 29.26 -22.99
CA LYS A 321 29.88 29.60 -22.58
C LYS A 321 29.85 30.13 -21.15
#